data_AF-A0A926AVA5-F1
#
_entry.id   AF-A0A926AVA5-F1
#
_cell.length_a   1.000
_cell.length_b   1.000
_cell.length_c   1.000
_cell.angle_alpha   90.00
_cell.angle_beta   90.00
_cell.angle_gamma   90.00
#
_symmetry.space_group_name_H-M   'P 1'
#
loop_
_entity.id
_entity.type
_entity.pdbx_description
1 polymer ?
#
loop_
_entity_poly.entity_id
_entity_poly.type
_entity_poly.pdbx_seq_one_letter_code
_entity_poly.pdbx_strand_id
1 'polypeptide(L)'
;MPSNPQRTEFAARAERVYEERWKSILETEHLGEVIALEPDSGDYVLGKTLREVDAARRQKFGMQPVHIFRGGGGAAVRIGGAFRPARVSG
;
A
#
# COMPACT_ATOMS: atom_id res chain seq x y z
N MET A 1 -2.16 22.31 -2.26
CA MET A 1 -3.23 21.58 -1.55
C MET A 1 -2.72 21.21 -0.18
N PRO A 2 -3.40 21.55 0.93
CA PRO A 2 -3.00 21.07 2.24
C PRO A 2 -3.11 19.54 2.29
N SER A 3 -2.09 18.89 2.84
CA SER A 3 -2.06 17.44 3.10
C SER A 3 -3.22 17.08 4.04
N ASN A 4 -4.03 16.07 3.70
CA ASN A 4 -5.08 15.59 4.61
C ASN A 4 -4.41 14.83 5.79
N PRO A 5 -4.50 15.31 7.05
CA PRO A 5 -3.80 14.72 8.20
C PRO A 5 -4.10 13.23 8.41
N GLN A 6 -5.34 12.81 8.18
CA GLN A 6 -5.78 11.41 8.31
C GLN A 6 -5.05 10.48 7.33
N ARG A 7 -4.69 10.99 6.15
CA ARG A 7 -3.90 10.22 5.17
C ARG A 7 -2.44 10.09 5.62
N THR A 8 -1.92 11.09 6.31
CA THR A 8 -0.56 11.08 6.86
C THR A 8 -0.46 10.08 8.01
N GLU A 9 -1.42 10.08 8.93
CA GLU A 9 -1.43 9.12 10.05
C GLU A 9 -1.58 7.67 9.59
N PHE A 10 -2.45 7.41 8.60
CA PHE A 10 -2.62 6.09 8.02
C PHE A 10 -1.33 5.58 7.37
N ALA A 11 -0.65 6.43 6.58
CA ALA A 11 0.64 6.10 5.97
C ALA A 11 1.70 5.81 7.03
N ALA A 12 1.81 6.67 8.06
CA ALA A 12 2.79 6.50 9.14
C ALA A 12 2.58 5.19 9.92
N ARG A 13 1.33 4.78 10.16
CA ARG A 13 1.06 3.48 10.79
C ARG A 13 1.50 2.32 9.91
N ALA A 14 1.25 2.39 8.60
CA ALA A 14 1.63 1.33 7.68
C ALA A 14 3.16 1.22 7.56
N GLU A 15 3.87 2.35 7.45
CA GLU A 15 5.33 2.41 7.45
C GLU A 15 5.91 1.83 8.75
N ARG A 16 5.32 2.15 9.90
CA ARG A 16 5.73 1.58 11.18
C ARG A 16 5.57 0.06 11.23
N VAL A 17 4.45 -0.48 10.78
CA VAL A 17 4.23 -1.93 10.73
C VAL A 17 5.24 -2.61 9.80
N TYR A 18 5.52 -1.98 8.65
CA TYR A 18 6.53 -2.49 7.73
C TYR A 18 7.92 -2.55 8.39
N GLU A 19 8.39 -1.43 8.96
CA GLU A 19 9.70 -1.34 9.61
C GLU A 19 9.84 -2.31 10.78
N GLU A 20 8.82 -2.42 11.63
CA GLU A 20 8.88 -3.24 12.84
C GLU A 20 8.73 -4.74 12.58
N ARG A 21 7.95 -5.14 11.56
CA ARG A 21 7.55 -6.55 11.39
C ARG A 21 8.04 -7.21 10.12
N TRP A 22 8.13 -6.47 9.03
CA TRP A 22 8.24 -7.07 7.70
C TRP A 22 9.52 -6.72 6.96
N LYS A 23 10.17 -5.60 7.28
CA LYS A 23 11.33 -5.11 6.54
C LYS A 23 12.45 -6.13 6.41
N SER A 24 12.85 -6.78 7.49
CA SER A 24 13.93 -7.78 7.47
C SER A 24 13.63 -8.96 6.53
N ILE A 25 12.37 -9.40 6.48
CA ILE A 25 11.93 -10.54 5.66
C ILE A 25 11.76 -10.08 4.21
N LEU A 26 10.99 -9.02 3.99
CA LEU A 26 10.61 -8.55 2.67
C LEU A 26 11.78 -7.94 1.90
N GLU A 27 12.72 -7.26 2.55
CA GLU A 27 13.89 -6.73 1.84
C GLU A 27 14.93 -7.81 1.52
N THR A 28 14.91 -8.95 2.22
CA THR A 28 15.79 -10.09 1.91
C THR A 28 15.31 -10.84 0.67
N GLU A 29 14.00 -11.06 0.54
CA GLU A 29 13.43 -11.93 -0.50
C GLU A 29 12.75 -11.16 -1.65
N HIS A 30 12.29 -9.93 -1.38
CA HIS A 30 11.41 -9.15 -2.26
C HIS A 30 11.89 -7.70 -2.44
N LEU A 31 13.20 -7.51 -2.49
CA LEU A 31 13.81 -6.19 -2.67
C LEU A 31 13.30 -5.49 -3.94
N GLY A 32 12.85 -4.25 -3.82
CA GLY A 32 12.36 -3.45 -4.94
C GLY A 32 10.93 -3.79 -5.40
N GLU A 33 10.28 -4.78 -4.82
CA GLU A 33 8.87 -5.07 -5.09
C GLU A 33 7.95 -4.01 -4.47
N VAL A 34 6.76 -3.88 -5.06
CA VAL A 34 5.71 -3.01 -4.56
C VAL A 34 4.95 -3.75 -3.48
N ILE A 35 4.73 -3.08 -2.36
CA ILE A 35 3.99 -3.57 -1.20
C ILE A 35 2.72 -2.75 -1.07
N ALA A 36 1.57 -3.42 -0.90
CA ALA A 36 0.37 -2.80 -0.35
C ALA A 36 0.09 -3.38 1.03
N LEU A 37 0.12 -2.54 2.06
CA LEU A 37 -0.01 -2.93 3.46
C LEU A 37 -1.24 -2.28 4.10
N GLU A 38 -2.05 -3.08 4.78
CA GLU A 38 -3.14 -2.60 5.62
C GLU A 38 -2.61 -2.43 7.06
N PRO A 39 -2.61 -1.21 7.63
CA PRO A 39 -1.88 -0.91 8.86
C PRO A 39 -2.48 -1.52 10.14
N ASP A 40 -3.77 -1.82 10.19
CA ASP A 40 -4.40 -2.25 11.43
C ASP A 40 -4.23 -3.76 11.65
N SER A 41 -4.33 -4.56 10.58
CA SER A 41 -4.05 -6.01 10.57
C SER A 41 -2.57 -6.32 10.36
N GLY A 42 -1.84 -5.46 9.64
CA GLY A 42 -0.49 -5.73 9.17
C GLY A 42 -0.43 -6.73 8.01
N ASP A 43 -1.57 -7.10 7.45
CA ASP A 43 -1.64 -7.88 6.23
C ASP A 43 -1.10 -7.08 5.03
N TYR A 44 -0.46 -7.79 4.11
CA TYR A 44 0.07 -7.19 2.89
C TYR A 44 -0.16 -8.06 1.66
N VAL A 45 0.07 -7.44 0.49
CA VAL A 45 0.29 -8.12 -0.80
C VAL A 45 1.52 -7.53 -1.49
N LEU A 46 2.17 -8.33 -2.32
CA LEU A 46 3.38 -7.99 -3.07
C LEU A 46 3.12 -8.05 -4.57
N GLY A 47 3.95 -7.34 -5.34
CA GLY A 47 3.98 -7.46 -6.79
C GLY A 47 5.13 -6.69 -7.40
N LYS A 48 5.53 -7.07 -8.61
CA LYS A 48 6.62 -6.39 -9.34
C LYS A 48 6.16 -5.04 -9.89
N THR A 49 4.85 -4.92 -10.13
CA THR A 49 4.22 -3.73 -10.70
C THR A 49 3.04 -3.24 -9.86
N LEU A 50 2.74 -1.94 -9.95
CA LEU A 50 1.55 -1.36 -9.32
C LEU A 50 0.25 -2.03 -9.79
N ARG A 51 0.21 -2.51 -11.04
CA ARG A 51 -0.97 -3.18 -11.62
C ARG A 51 -1.22 -4.54 -10.97
N GLU A 52 -0.16 -5.32 -10.74
CA GLU A 52 -0.24 -6.59 -10.01
C GLU A 52 -0.73 -6.37 -8.58
N VAL A 53 -0.14 -5.39 -7.89
CA VAL A 53 -0.52 -5.05 -6.51
C VAL A 53 -1.96 -4.53 -6.43
N ASP A 54 -2.43 -3.74 -7.40
CA ASP A 54 -3.81 -3.27 -7.44
C ASP A 54 -4.81 -4.42 -7.68
N ALA A 55 -4.47 -5.40 -8.52
CA ALA A 55 -5.29 -6.59 -8.69
C ALA A 55 -5.33 -7.44 -7.41
N ALA A 56 -4.16 -7.73 -6.83
CA ALA A 56 -4.02 -8.55 -5.63
C ALA A 56 -4.71 -7.91 -4.41
N ARG A 57 -4.56 -6.58 -4.22
CA ARG A 57 -5.20 -5.89 -3.09
C ARG A 57 -6.72 -5.92 -3.21
N ARG A 58 -7.28 -5.77 -4.41
CA ARG A 58 -8.74 -5.81 -4.61
C ARG A 58 -9.29 -7.19 -4.30
N GLN A 59 -8.52 -8.23 -4.61
CA GLN A 59 -8.89 -9.61 -4.30
C GLN A 59 -8.81 -9.90 -2.79
N LYS A 60 -7.74 -9.46 -2.10
CA LYS A 60 -7.53 -9.74 -0.67
C LYS A 60 -8.35 -8.83 0.26
N PHE A 61 -8.40 -7.53 -0.04
CA PHE A 61 -8.92 -6.49 0.85
C PHE A 61 -10.19 -5.79 0.34
N GLY A 62 -10.62 -6.09 -0.90
CA GLY A 62 -11.77 -5.43 -1.51
C GLY A 62 -11.58 -3.92 -1.61
N MET A 63 -12.45 -3.17 -0.91
CA MET A 63 -12.42 -1.71 -0.87
C MET A 63 -11.67 -1.12 0.34
N GLN A 64 -11.09 -1.95 1.20
CA GLN A 64 -10.36 -1.46 2.36
C GLN A 64 -9.13 -0.64 1.93
N PRO A 65 -8.81 0.45 2.65
CA PRO A 65 -7.64 1.25 2.34
C PRO A 65 -6.36 0.48 2.65
N VAL A 66 -5.35 0.66 1.80
CA VAL A 66 -3.99 0.13 1.99
C VAL A 66 -2.98 1.21 1.65
N HIS A 67 -1.82 1.17 2.29
CA HIS A 67 -0.70 2.03 1.96
C HIS A 67 0.22 1.33 0.97
N ILE A 68 0.57 2.00 -0.14
CA ILE A 68 1.40 1.44 -1.19
C ILE A 68 2.77 2.11 -1.21
N PHE A 69 3.82 1.31 -1.16
CA PHE A 69 5.21 1.76 -1.23
C PHE A 69 6.07 0.68 -1.89
N ARG A 70 7.36 0.98 -2.13
CA ARG A 70 8.32 0.05 -2.74
C ARG A 70 9.34 -0.36 -1.68
N GLY A 71 9.54 -1.66 -1.49
CA GLY A 71 10.51 -2.19 -0.53
C GLY A 71 11.96 -1.86 -0.95
N GLY A 72 12.84 -1.62 0.01
CA GLY A 72 14.25 -1.31 -0.26
C GLY A 72 14.56 0.14 -0.66
N GLY A 73 13.58 1.03 -0.68
CA GLY A 73 13.78 2.45 -0.94
C GLY A 73 12.92 3.29 0.01
N GLY A 74 13.56 4.05 0.90
CA GLY A 74 12.91 4.88 1.94
C GLY A 74 12.07 6.06 1.42
N ALA A 75 11.27 5.88 0.37
CA ALA A 75 10.36 6.87 -0.15
C ALA A 75 9.04 6.22 -0.55
N ALA A 76 8.02 6.42 0.29
CA ALA A 76 6.63 6.14 -0.02
C ALA A 76 6.27 6.73 -1.41
N VAL A 77 5.79 5.88 -2.31
CA VAL A 77 5.24 6.32 -3.58
C VAL A 77 3.89 6.96 -3.29
N ARG A 78 3.85 8.31 -3.23
CA ARG A 78 2.58 9.05 -3.14
C ARG A 78 1.74 8.79 -4.40
N ILE A 79 0.74 7.92 -4.29
CA ILE A 79 -0.37 7.88 -5.26
C ILE A 79 -1.46 8.83 -4.76
N GLY A 80 -1.40 10.08 -5.22
CA GLY A 80 -2.46 11.06 -5.04
C GLY A 80 -3.36 11.11 -6.27
N GLY A 81 -4.67 10.84 -6.11
CA GLY A 81 -5.69 11.13 -7.11
C GLY A 81 -6.93 10.23 -6.95
N ALA A 82 -8.09 10.84 -6.71
CA ALA A 82 -9.33 10.15 -6.34
C ALA A 82 -9.80 9.11 -7.39
N PHE A 83 -9.97 7.85 -6.96
CA PHE A 83 -10.73 6.86 -7.71
C PHE A 83 -12.22 7.22 -7.62
N ARG A 84 -12.78 7.75 -8.71
CA ARG A 84 -14.24 7.84 -8.88
C ARG A 84 -14.69 6.53 -9.51
N PRO A 85 -15.58 5.75 -8.88
CA PRO A 85 -16.13 4.57 -9.53
C PRO A 85 -16.94 5.02 -10.76
N ALA A 86 -16.62 4.48 -11.92
CA ALA A 86 -17.50 4.59 -13.09
C ALA A 86 -18.78 3.79 -12.76
N ARG A 87 -19.90 4.50 -12.71
CA ARG A 87 -21.23 3.90 -12.62
C ARG A 87 -21.49 3.17 -13.93
N VAL A 88 -21.58 1.84 -13.89
CA VAL A 88 -22.22 1.07 -14.97
C VAL A 88 -23.62 0.73 -14.47
N SER A 89 -24.59 1.42 -15.06
CA SER A 89 -25.98 1.00 -15.11
C SER A 89 -26.12 0.02 -16.27
N GLY A 90 -26.75 -1.12 -16.01
CA GLY A 90 -27.08 -2.16 -16.99
C GLY A 90 -27.74 -3.32 -16.27
#